data_AF-A0A897NKF9-F1
#
_entry.id   AF-A0A897NKF9-F1
#
_cell.length_a   1.000
_cell.length_b   1.000
_cell.length_c   1.000
_cell.angle_alpha   90.00
_cell.angle_beta   90.00
_cell.angle_gamma   90.00
#
_symmetry.space_group_name_H-M   'P 1'
#
loop_
_entity.id
_entity.type
_entity.pdbx_description
1 polymer ?
#
loop_
_entity_poly.entity_id
_entity_poly.type
_entity_poly.pdbx_seq_one_letter_code
_entity_poly.pdbx_strand_id
1 'polypeptide(L)'
;MMDLPEPVRSVLGALPSLRTVVVGVVVSLGLVALLVTVLVATGVLAQPTVESIDTRWSDATNETTLVETQARVDNPNPIGTPGVVSVEYTASLNDVVLVDGEKSGIGLSPGENTIEFTAPMDNDRIADWWVTHVNNGERSTLTIEPKASGPGVSQSLPEQTSTVATDLLSSFESAEEEAVTVDGEPLLVLGDRNASWGEATDETTPLRLNVDLDNAHDQPVTLSGIEYVVTMNNVTLGEGTTTDSVDLEPGESEALTVDAALETDAFADWWPTHVRNDETSRMRVTLYGLVERDGEQVRMPIRLYQQRLEFETDLLG
;
A
#
# COMPACT_ATOMS: atom_id res chain seq x y z
N MET A 1 44.75 3.07 35.11
CA MET A 1 44.75 4.48 34.68
C MET A 1 44.65 4.45 33.17
N MET A 2 43.51 4.70 32.54
CA MET A 2 42.13 4.86 32.98
C MET A 2 41.32 4.43 31.76
N ASP A 3 40.48 3.40 31.90
CA ASP A 3 39.51 2.99 30.90
C ASP A 3 38.49 4.11 30.69
N LEU A 4 38.18 4.40 29.43
CA LEU A 4 37.13 5.33 29.05
C LEU A 4 35.77 4.59 29.07
N PRO A 5 34.73 5.13 29.72
CA PRO A 5 33.42 4.51 29.75
C PRO A 5 32.65 4.75 28.45
N GLU A 6 32.14 3.68 27.86
CA GLU A 6 31.03 3.72 26.88
C GLU A 6 29.72 4.00 27.63
N PRO A 7 28.85 4.89 27.12
CA PRO A 7 27.42 4.76 27.37
C PRO A 7 26.66 4.41 26.09
N VAL A 8 26.08 3.20 26.16
CA VAL A 8 24.73 2.84 25.71
C VAL A 8 24.52 2.63 24.20
N ARG A 9 24.93 1.43 23.77
CA ARG A 9 24.04 0.60 22.93
C ARG A 9 22.75 0.34 23.72
N SER A 10 21.61 0.44 23.03
CA SER A 10 20.26 -0.03 23.39
C SER A 10 19.22 1.06 23.69
N VAL A 11 18.65 1.64 22.62
CA VAL A 11 17.19 1.84 22.49
C VAL A 11 16.80 1.55 21.03
N LEU A 12 16.96 0.29 20.61
CA LEU A 12 16.36 -0.27 19.38
C LEU A 12 15.43 -1.44 19.73
N GLY A 13 14.99 -1.52 20.98
CA GLY A 13 14.15 -2.60 21.48
C GLY A 13 12.84 -2.03 22.01
N ALA A 14 11.83 -2.00 21.15
CA ALA A 14 10.39 -2.02 21.42
C ALA A 14 9.64 -1.16 20.39
N LEU A 15 9.82 -1.45 19.09
CA LEU A 15 8.70 -1.24 18.19
C LEU A 15 7.76 -2.43 18.45
N PRO A 16 6.51 -2.22 18.90
CA PRO A 16 5.53 -3.28 18.80
C PRO A 16 5.48 -3.65 17.31
N SER A 17 5.86 -4.88 16.97
CA SER A 17 5.53 -5.42 15.66
C SER A 17 4.02 -5.42 15.57
N LEU A 18 3.47 -4.42 14.88
CA LEU A 18 2.07 -4.41 14.51
C LEU A 18 1.82 -5.71 13.77
N ARG A 19 0.89 -6.50 14.32
CA ARG A 19 0.47 -7.74 13.69
C ARG A 19 -0.39 -7.34 12.50
N THR A 20 0.22 -7.23 11.33
CA THR A 20 -0.52 -7.29 10.08
C THR A 20 -1.37 -8.55 10.13
N VAL A 21 -2.69 -8.39 10.08
CA VAL A 21 -3.59 -9.54 9.90
C VAL A 21 -3.49 -9.89 8.41
N VAL A 22 -2.45 -10.67 8.08
CA VAL A 22 -2.31 -11.29 6.77
C VAL A 22 -3.42 -12.34 6.68
N VAL A 23 -4.52 -11.99 6.03
CA VAL A 23 -5.48 -12.98 5.54
C VAL A 23 -4.90 -13.46 4.21
N GLY A 24 -3.93 -14.38 4.28
CA GLY A 24 -3.40 -15.03 3.07
C GLY A 24 -4.55 -15.71 2.35
N VAL A 25 -4.81 -15.30 1.10
CA VAL A 25 -5.84 -15.93 0.29
C VAL A 25 -5.18 -16.90 -0.66
N VAL A 26 -5.45 -18.17 -0.39
CA VAL A 26 -5.26 -19.25 -1.35
C VAL A 26 -6.09 -18.89 -2.58
N VAL A 27 -5.43 -18.56 -3.69
CA VAL A 27 -6.03 -18.51 -5.03
C VAL A 27 -6.53 -19.91 -5.36
N SER A 28 -7.73 -20.20 -4.88
CA SER A 28 -8.32 -21.54 -4.79
C SER A 28 -9.10 -21.84 -6.07
N LEU A 29 -8.49 -22.61 -6.97
CA LEU A 29 -9.16 -23.67 -7.75
C LEU A 29 -10.23 -23.24 -8.78
N GLY A 30 -10.40 -21.95 -9.09
CA GLY A 30 -11.38 -21.50 -10.09
C GLY A 30 -11.09 -22.00 -11.51
N LEU A 31 -9.82 -22.12 -11.89
CA LEU A 31 -9.36 -22.55 -13.22
C LEU A 31 -9.54 -24.06 -13.47
N VAL A 32 -9.75 -24.87 -12.42
CA VAL A 32 -9.73 -26.34 -12.44
C VAL A 32 -10.91 -26.95 -13.19
N ALA A 33 -12.07 -26.30 -13.20
CA ALA A 33 -13.31 -26.99 -13.58
C ALA A 33 -13.56 -27.08 -15.09
N LEU A 34 -12.87 -26.32 -15.94
CA LEU A 34 -13.52 -25.87 -17.18
C LEU A 34 -12.68 -25.81 -18.45
N LEU A 35 -11.37 -26.02 -18.39
CA LEU A 35 -10.53 -26.11 -19.59
C LEU A 35 -10.89 -27.31 -20.50
N VAL A 36 -11.87 -28.15 -20.11
CA VAL A 36 -12.09 -29.47 -20.73
C VAL A 36 -13.57 -29.88 -20.88
N THR A 37 -14.54 -28.99 -20.74
CA THR A 37 -15.89 -29.32 -21.27
C THR A 37 -15.89 -29.49 -22.79
N VAL A 38 -14.85 -29.00 -23.49
CA VAL A 38 -14.71 -29.02 -24.96
C VAL A 38 -14.29 -30.39 -25.55
N LEU A 39 -13.56 -31.22 -24.79
CA LEU A 39 -13.08 -32.53 -25.28
C LEU A 39 -13.94 -33.72 -24.83
N VAL A 40 -14.91 -33.50 -23.93
CA VAL A 40 -15.65 -34.58 -23.24
C VAL A 40 -16.95 -35.01 -23.96
N ALA A 41 -17.29 -34.43 -25.11
CA ALA A 41 -18.48 -34.85 -25.87
C ALA A 41 -18.42 -36.27 -26.47
N THR A 42 -17.30 -36.99 -26.37
CA THR A 42 -17.14 -38.38 -26.87
C THR A 42 -16.92 -39.45 -25.79
N GLY A 43 -16.72 -39.05 -24.53
CA GLY A 43 -16.52 -39.99 -23.40
C GLY A 43 -15.19 -40.77 -23.41
N VAL A 44 -14.23 -40.40 -24.27
CA VAL A 44 -12.93 -41.13 -24.43
C VAL A 44 -11.78 -40.49 -23.65
N LEU A 45 -11.90 -39.22 -23.24
CA LEU A 45 -10.82 -38.44 -22.62
C LEU A 45 -11.20 -37.97 -21.21
N ALA A 46 -10.25 -38.06 -20.27
CA ALA A 46 -10.35 -37.53 -18.92
C ALA A 46 -10.06 -36.01 -18.91
N GLN A 47 -10.50 -35.32 -17.86
CA GLN A 47 -10.37 -33.86 -17.78
C GLN A 47 -9.00 -33.47 -17.20
N PRO A 48 -8.17 -32.68 -17.91
CA PRO A 48 -7.10 -31.92 -17.29
C PRO A 48 -7.51 -31.19 -16.03
N THR A 49 -6.61 -31.18 -15.06
CA THR A 49 -6.79 -30.54 -13.75
C THR A 49 -5.70 -29.51 -13.52
N VAL A 50 -6.09 -28.32 -13.08
CA VAL A 50 -5.14 -27.30 -12.64
C VAL A 50 -4.73 -27.66 -11.21
N GLU A 51 -3.45 -27.88 -10.98
CA GLU A 51 -2.91 -28.30 -9.68
C GLU A 51 -2.55 -27.10 -8.80
N SER A 52 -1.95 -26.07 -9.40
CA SER A 52 -1.64 -24.81 -8.73
C SER A 52 -1.73 -23.64 -9.68
N ILE A 53 -1.97 -22.46 -9.12
CA ILE A 53 -1.82 -21.17 -9.78
C ILE A 53 -1.03 -20.31 -8.81
N ASP A 54 0.11 -19.83 -9.28
CA ASP A 54 1.02 -18.99 -8.54
C ASP A 54 1.08 -17.65 -9.27
N THR A 55 0.77 -16.55 -8.57
CA THR A 55 0.78 -15.20 -9.15
C THR A 55 1.75 -14.35 -8.36
N ARG A 56 2.54 -13.54 -9.04
CA ARG A 56 3.52 -12.66 -8.41
C ARG A 56 3.70 -11.38 -9.18
N TRP A 57 4.13 -10.35 -8.47
CA TRP A 57 4.73 -9.20 -9.10
C TRP A 57 6.11 -9.57 -9.67
N SER A 58 6.43 -8.98 -10.82
CA SER A 58 7.75 -9.12 -11.45
C SER A 58 8.33 -7.74 -11.72
N ASP A 59 8.81 -7.46 -12.93
CA ASP A 59 9.41 -6.17 -13.25
C ASP A 59 8.43 -5.02 -12.98
N ALA A 60 8.76 -4.17 -12.02
CA ALA A 60 8.10 -2.90 -11.80
C ALA A 60 8.98 -1.78 -12.37
N THR A 61 8.40 -0.94 -13.20
CA THR A 61 8.98 0.29 -13.78
C THR A 61 8.16 1.49 -13.27
N ASN A 62 8.48 2.70 -13.69
CA ASN A 62 7.71 3.88 -13.26
C ASN A 62 6.30 3.89 -13.86
N GLU A 63 6.12 3.37 -15.08
CA GLU A 63 4.85 3.40 -15.81
C GLU A 63 4.08 2.08 -15.72
N THR A 64 4.77 0.95 -15.53
CA THR A 64 4.16 -0.37 -15.64
C THR A 64 4.71 -1.32 -14.60
N THR A 65 3.83 -2.12 -14.01
CA THR A 65 4.18 -3.27 -13.18
C THR A 65 3.69 -4.54 -13.84
N LEU A 66 4.57 -5.54 -13.97
CA LEU A 66 4.22 -6.81 -14.59
C LEU A 66 3.69 -7.81 -13.56
N VAL A 67 2.53 -8.40 -13.86
CA VAL A 67 1.99 -9.55 -13.14
C VAL A 67 2.36 -10.81 -13.89
N GLU A 68 3.06 -11.73 -13.23
CA GLU A 68 3.37 -13.05 -13.76
C GLU A 68 2.48 -14.08 -13.10
N THR A 69 1.85 -14.92 -13.92
CA THR A 69 1.06 -16.05 -13.45
C THR A 69 1.61 -17.34 -14.05
N GLN A 70 1.86 -18.30 -13.18
CA GLN A 70 2.24 -19.66 -13.52
C GLN A 70 1.12 -20.61 -13.08
N ALA A 71 0.57 -21.39 -14.02
CA ALA A 71 -0.39 -22.44 -13.73
C ALA A 71 0.22 -23.82 -14.00
N ARG A 72 0.13 -24.74 -13.04
CA ARG A 72 0.45 -26.16 -13.24
C ARG A 72 -0.82 -26.90 -13.62
N VAL A 73 -0.78 -27.62 -14.74
CA VAL A 73 -1.94 -28.33 -15.28
C VAL A 73 -1.55 -29.77 -15.61
N ASP A 74 -2.14 -30.74 -14.93
CA ASP A 74 -2.03 -32.15 -15.30
C ASP A 74 -3.05 -32.49 -16.39
N ASN A 75 -2.58 -33.10 -17.48
CA ASN A 75 -3.42 -33.66 -18.51
C ASN A 75 -3.36 -35.20 -18.42
N PRO A 76 -4.38 -35.86 -17.88
CA PRO A 76 -4.37 -37.31 -17.67
C PRO A 76 -4.49 -38.11 -18.98
N ASN A 77 -4.67 -37.45 -20.13
CA ASN A 77 -4.85 -38.12 -21.40
C ASN A 77 -3.51 -38.53 -22.02
N PRO A 78 -3.42 -39.71 -22.65
CA PRO A 78 -2.20 -40.17 -23.33
C PRO A 78 -1.91 -39.41 -24.65
N ILE A 79 -2.79 -38.47 -25.03
CA ILE A 79 -2.65 -37.60 -26.19
C ILE A 79 -2.69 -36.14 -25.75
N GLY A 80 -1.86 -35.31 -26.37
CA GLY A 80 -1.85 -33.88 -26.12
C GLY A 80 -2.99 -33.16 -26.83
N THR A 81 -3.35 -31.99 -26.32
CA THR A 81 -4.25 -31.04 -26.98
C THR A 81 -3.42 -30.01 -27.75
N PRO A 82 -3.76 -29.72 -29.03
CA PRO A 82 -3.09 -28.67 -29.79
C PRO A 82 -3.35 -27.29 -29.15
N GLY A 83 -2.53 -26.30 -29.51
CA GLY A 83 -2.63 -24.91 -29.04
C GLY A 83 -3.90 -24.19 -29.51
N VAL A 84 -5.06 -24.59 -29.01
CA VAL A 84 -6.38 -24.07 -29.39
C VAL A 84 -7.14 -23.45 -28.23
N VAL A 85 -6.56 -23.50 -27.03
CA VAL A 85 -7.12 -22.91 -25.83
C VAL A 85 -6.57 -21.49 -25.66
N SER A 86 -7.45 -20.58 -25.26
CA SER A 86 -7.09 -19.28 -24.73
C SER A 86 -7.62 -19.12 -23.32
N VAL A 87 -6.87 -18.44 -22.48
CA VAL A 87 -7.29 -18.00 -21.15
C VAL A 87 -7.22 -16.48 -21.13
N GLU A 88 -8.29 -15.87 -20.66
CA GLU A 88 -8.43 -14.44 -20.42
C GLU A 88 -8.70 -14.26 -18.92
N TYR A 89 -8.25 -13.18 -18.30
CA TYR A 89 -8.71 -12.79 -16.97
C TYR A 89 -8.73 -11.27 -16.83
N THR A 90 -9.65 -10.80 -16.02
CA THR A 90 -9.67 -9.42 -15.53
C THR A 90 -9.38 -9.46 -14.03
N ALA A 91 -8.44 -8.65 -13.57
CA ALA A 91 -8.17 -8.45 -12.15
C ALA A 91 -8.54 -7.01 -11.78
N SER A 92 -9.43 -6.86 -10.80
CA SER A 92 -9.85 -5.56 -10.27
C SER A 92 -9.61 -5.48 -8.77
N LEU A 93 -9.25 -4.30 -8.28
CA LEU A 93 -9.12 -4.03 -6.86
C LEU A 93 -10.16 -2.97 -6.49
N ASN A 94 -11.14 -3.37 -5.67
CA ASN A 94 -12.45 -2.74 -5.64
C ASN A 94 -13.06 -2.71 -7.06
N ASP A 95 -13.57 -1.55 -7.49
CA ASP A 95 -14.18 -1.35 -8.80
C ASP A 95 -13.16 -0.91 -9.87
N VAL A 96 -11.86 -0.89 -9.55
CA VAL A 96 -10.79 -0.45 -10.46
C VAL A 96 -10.15 -1.65 -11.13
N VAL A 97 -10.27 -1.76 -12.45
CA VAL A 97 -9.58 -2.78 -13.25
C VAL A 97 -8.09 -2.45 -13.30
N LEU A 98 -7.27 -3.32 -12.73
CA LEU A 98 -5.82 -3.19 -12.74
C LEU A 98 -5.23 -3.81 -14.00
N VAL A 99 -5.68 -5.01 -14.34
CA VAL A 99 -5.09 -5.83 -15.41
C VAL A 99 -6.18 -6.57 -16.18
N ASP A 100 -6.06 -6.55 -17.50
CA ASP A 100 -6.68 -7.50 -18.41
C ASP A 100 -5.59 -8.35 -19.06
N GLY A 101 -5.52 -9.63 -18.71
CA GLY A 101 -4.53 -10.55 -19.25
C GLY A 101 -5.14 -11.57 -20.20
N GLU A 102 -4.42 -11.87 -21.28
CA GLU A 102 -4.79 -12.90 -22.24
C GLU A 102 -3.58 -13.76 -22.59
N LYS A 103 -3.82 -15.07 -22.66
CA LYS A 103 -2.89 -16.04 -23.24
C LYS A 103 -3.63 -16.95 -24.20
N SER A 104 -3.28 -16.88 -25.48
CA SER A 104 -3.82 -17.77 -26.51
C SER A 104 -2.81 -18.84 -26.95
N GLY A 105 -3.30 -19.86 -27.66
CA GLY A 105 -2.45 -20.91 -28.23
C GLY A 105 -1.95 -21.92 -27.21
N ILE A 106 -2.63 -22.06 -26.08
CA ILE A 106 -2.28 -22.98 -25.01
C ILE A 106 -2.58 -24.41 -25.48
N GLY A 107 -1.55 -25.25 -25.50
CA GLY A 107 -1.65 -26.68 -25.74
C GLY A 107 -1.16 -27.45 -24.52
N LEU A 108 -1.74 -28.62 -24.26
CA LEU A 108 -1.37 -29.47 -23.13
C LEU A 108 -0.76 -30.77 -23.65
N SER A 109 0.48 -31.05 -23.29
CA SER A 109 1.09 -32.37 -23.46
C SER A 109 0.46 -33.37 -22.47
N PRO A 110 0.58 -34.69 -22.68
CA PRO A 110 0.25 -35.68 -21.65
C PRO A 110 1.04 -35.45 -20.35
N GLY A 111 0.39 -35.58 -19.20
CA GLY A 111 0.97 -35.36 -17.87
C GLY A 111 1.03 -33.88 -17.46
N GLU A 112 1.99 -33.54 -16.61
CA GLU A 112 2.16 -32.19 -16.05
C GLU A 112 2.62 -31.17 -17.11
N ASN A 113 1.95 -30.01 -17.12
CA ASN A 113 2.26 -28.87 -17.97
C ASN A 113 2.41 -27.62 -17.11
N THR A 114 3.32 -26.73 -17.50
CA THR A 114 3.45 -25.40 -16.92
C THR A 114 3.03 -24.37 -17.95
N ILE A 115 2.04 -23.56 -17.61
CA ILE A 115 1.55 -22.46 -18.44
C ILE A 115 1.98 -21.16 -17.78
N GLU A 116 2.70 -20.33 -18.54
CA GLU A 116 3.17 -19.03 -18.08
C GLU A 116 2.64 -17.93 -18.98
N PHE A 117 2.12 -16.88 -18.35
CA PHE A 117 1.77 -15.65 -19.01
C PHE A 117 2.07 -14.45 -18.10
N THR A 118 2.32 -13.33 -18.75
CA THR A 118 2.66 -12.07 -18.11
C THR A 118 1.70 -11.02 -18.63
N ALA A 119 1.14 -10.22 -17.73
CA ALA A 119 0.25 -9.14 -18.08
C ALA A 119 0.77 -7.82 -17.48
N PRO A 120 0.88 -6.76 -18.30
CA PRO A 120 1.26 -5.45 -17.80
C PRO A 120 0.08 -4.77 -17.11
N MET A 121 0.34 -4.20 -15.93
CA MET A 121 -0.54 -3.27 -15.22
C MET A 121 -0.02 -1.86 -15.41
N ASP A 122 -0.89 -0.96 -15.83
CA ASP A 122 -0.59 0.47 -15.87
C ASP A 122 -0.58 1.02 -14.42
N ASN A 123 0.52 1.66 -14.01
CA ASN A 123 0.66 2.16 -12.64
C ASN A 123 -0.31 3.29 -12.31
N ASP A 124 -0.84 4.01 -13.30
CA ASP A 124 -1.84 5.07 -13.08
C ASP A 124 -3.13 4.50 -12.45
N ARG A 125 -3.41 3.20 -12.67
CA ARG A 125 -4.53 2.49 -12.01
C ARG A 125 -4.38 2.39 -10.50
N ILE A 126 -3.17 2.56 -9.97
CA ILE A 126 -2.92 2.54 -8.53
C ILE A 126 -3.41 3.83 -7.88
N ALA A 127 -3.32 4.97 -8.56
CA ALA A 127 -3.93 6.21 -8.09
C ALA A 127 -5.47 6.08 -8.05
N ASP A 128 -6.07 5.54 -9.12
CA ASP A 128 -7.52 5.24 -9.17
C ASP A 128 -7.95 4.31 -8.01
N TRP A 129 -7.21 3.21 -7.81
CA TRP A 129 -7.48 2.25 -6.74
C TRP A 129 -7.34 2.89 -5.36
N TRP A 130 -6.28 3.67 -5.14
CA TRP A 130 -5.98 4.31 -3.86
C TRP A 130 -7.16 5.14 -3.34
N VAL A 131 -7.82 5.90 -4.21
CA VAL A 131 -9.04 6.64 -3.87
C VAL A 131 -10.10 5.73 -3.29
N THR A 132 -10.42 4.63 -3.98
CA THR A 132 -11.43 3.68 -3.52
C THR A 132 -11.01 2.95 -2.23
N HIS A 133 -9.72 2.72 -2.05
CA HIS A 133 -9.17 2.06 -0.87
C HIS A 133 -9.31 2.93 0.38
N VAL A 134 -8.86 4.18 0.31
CA VAL A 134 -8.94 5.15 1.41
C VAL A 134 -10.40 5.43 1.77
N ASN A 135 -11.25 5.70 0.78
CA ASN A 135 -12.67 6.02 1.02
C ASN A 135 -13.47 4.83 1.57
N ASN A 136 -12.97 3.60 1.39
CA ASN A 136 -13.54 2.40 2.00
C ASN A 136 -12.88 2.02 3.34
N GLY A 137 -12.22 2.97 3.99
CA GLY A 137 -11.59 2.79 5.30
C GLY A 137 -10.38 1.88 5.25
N GLU A 138 -9.54 2.05 4.23
CA GLU A 138 -8.33 1.25 3.99
C GLU A 138 -8.62 -0.23 3.76
N ARG A 139 -9.71 -0.52 3.04
CA ARG A 139 -10.14 -1.88 2.70
C ARG A 139 -10.41 -2.01 1.22
N SER A 140 -9.83 -3.05 0.63
CA SER A 140 -10.06 -3.40 -0.76
C SER A 140 -10.41 -4.85 -0.96
N THR A 141 -11.21 -5.13 -1.99
CA THR A 141 -11.49 -6.48 -2.46
C THR A 141 -10.82 -6.69 -3.80
N LEU A 142 -9.85 -7.61 -3.88
CA LEU A 142 -9.33 -8.07 -5.15
C LEU A 142 -10.33 -9.06 -5.73
N THR A 143 -10.74 -8.86 -6.98
CA THR A 143 -11.57 -9.78 -7.74
C THR A 143 -10.80 -10.20 -8.98
N ILE A 144 -10.68 -11.51 -9.19
CA ILE A 144 -10.13 -12.09 -10.41
C ILE A 144 -11.27 -12.82 -11.12
N GLU A 145 -11.55 -12.44 -12.36
CA GLU A 145 -12.60 -13.01 -13.20
C GLU A 145 -11.96 -13.74 -14.39
N PRO A 146 -11.68 -15.05 -14.29
CA PRO A 146 -11.05 -15.78 -15.36
C PRO A 146 -12.09 -16.28 -16.37
N LYS A 147 -11.66 -16.45 -17.61
CA LYS A 147 -12.45 -16.96 -18.72
C LYS A 147 -11.59 -17.84 -19.61
N ALA A 148 -12.13 -18.99 -19.98
CA ALA A 148 -11.48 -19.93 -20.87
C ALA A 148 -12.23 -20.03 -22.20
N SER A 149 -11.49 -20.04 -23.30
CA SER A 149 -12.02 -20.08 -24.65
C SER A 149 -11.34 -21.18 -25.47
N GLY A 150 -12.11 -21.89 -26.30
CA GLY A 150 -11.63 -22.95 -27.20
C GLY A 150 -12.50 -23.06 -28.46
N PRO A 151 -12.26 -24.06 -29.33
CA PRO A 151 -13.01 -24.19 -30.58
C PRO A 151 -14.53 -24.34 -30.36
N GLY A 152 -15.30 -23.31 -30.72
CA GLY A 152 -16.76 -23.31 -30.67
C GLY A 152 -17.37 -23.13 -29.28
N VAL A 153 -16.57 -22.79 -28.26
CA VAL A 153 -17.03 -22.64 -26.88
C VAL A 153 -16.16 -21.65 -26.10
N SER A 154 -16.82 -20.81 -25.30
CA SER A 154 -16.18 -19.88 -24.38
C SER A 154 -16.97 -19.92 -23.08
N GLN A 155 -16.28 -19.91 -21.95
CA GLN A 155 -16.90 -20.11 -20.66
C GLN A 155 -16.18 -19.32 -19.57
N SER A 156 -16.96 -18.51 -18.84
CA SER A 156 -16.49 -17.84 -17.63
C SER A 156 -16.27 -18.85 -16.51
N LEU A 157 -15.19 -18.66 -15.77
CA LEU A 157 -14.83 -19.45 -14.61
C LEU A 157 -15.36 -18.77 -13.34
N PRO A 158 -15.46 -19.48 -12.21
CA PRO A 158 -15.78 -18.85 -10.93
C PRO A 158 -14.80 -17.73 -10.62
N GLU A 159 -15.34 -16.57 -10.25
CA GLU A 159 -14.54 -15.46 -9.74
C GLU A 159 -13.84 -15.86 -8.43
N GLN A 160 -12.67 -15.26 -8.20
CA GLN A 160 -11.91 -15.42 -6.97
C GLN A 160 -11.82 -14.06 -6.30
N THR A 161 -12.12 -14.02 -5.00
CA THR A 161 -12.07 -12.77 -4.24
C THR A 161 -11.17 -12.90 -3.03
N SER A 162 -10.37 -11.86 -2.78
CA SER A 162 -9.57 -11.70 -1.56
C SER A 162 -9.79 -10.31 -0.98
N THR A 163 -9.51 -10.15 0.32
CA THR A 163 -9.60 -8.85 0.98
C THR A 163 -8.21 -8.41 1.40
N VAL A 164 -7.87 -7.18 1.01
CA VAL A 164 -6.67 -6.48 1.45
C VAL A 164 -7.12 -5.37 2.38
N ALA A 165 -6.46 -5.23 3.52
CA ALA A 165 -6.71 -4.11 4.43
C ALA A 165 -5.39 -3.56 4.96
N THR A 166 -5.30 -2.24 5.03
CA THR A 166 -4.19 -1.56 5.71
C THR A 166 -4.72 -0.81 6.93
N ASP A 167 -3.78 -0.33 7.72
CA ASP A 167 -4.04 0.53 8.86
C ASP A 167 -2.87 1.50 8.99
N LEU A 168 -2.83 2.45 8.05
CA LEU A 168 -1.69 3.33 7.85
C LEU A 168 -1.62 4.44 8.90
N LEU A 169 -2.74 4.74 9.56
CA LEU A 169 -2.84 5.86 10.47
C LEU A 169 -2.85 5.46 11.95
N SER A 170 -3.08 4.19 12.32
CA SER A 170 -3.08 3.80 13.75
C SER A 170 -1.76 4.04 14.47
N SER A 171 -0.62 3.97 13.77
CA SER A 171 0.68 4.26 14.39
C SER A 171 0.87 5.72 14.81
N PHE A 172 -0.01 6.61 14.35
CA PHE A 172 -0.06 8.01 14.75
C PHE A 172 -0.91 8.22 15.99
N GLU A 173 -1.77 7.25 16.33
CA GLU A 173 -2.58 7.28 17.55
C GLU A 173 -1.68 7.01 18.76
N SER A 174 -1.43 8.06 19.55
CA SER A 174 -0.67 7.94 20.78
C SER A 174 -1.10 8.98 21.80
N ALA A 175 -1.23 8.54 23.05
CA ALA A 175 -1.44 9.41 24.22
C ALA A 175 -0.15 9.58 25.04
N GLU A 176 0.98 9.06 24.57
CA GLU A 176 2.26 9.19 25.27
C GLU A 176 2.82 10.61 25.09
N GLU A 177 3.30 11.22 26.16
CA GLU A 177 3.91 12.55 26.08
C GLU A 177 5.31 12.48 25.45
N GLU A 178 5.60 13.38 24.50
CA GLU A 178 6.91 13.49 23.83
C GLU A 178 7.45 14.91 23.90
N ALA A 179 8.61 15.11 24.53
CA ALA A 179 9.20 16.44 24.66
C ALA A 179 9.99 16.85 23.41
N VAL A 180 9.63 18.00 22.83
CA VAL A 180 10.42 18.71 21.81
C VAL A 180 11.40 19.63 22.52
N THR A 181 12.70 19.40 22.30
CA THR A 181 13.76 20.14 23.01
C THR A 181 14.57 21.04 22.07
N VAL A 182 15.02 22.19 22.61
CA VAL A 182 15.97 23.11 21.99
C VAL A 182 17.16 23.22 22.92
N ASP A 183 18.38 22.97 22.42
CA ASP A 183 19.61 23.02 23.22
C ASP A 183 19.57 22.18 24.52
N GLY A 184 18.74 21.13 24.55
CA GLY A 184 18.54 20.25 25.69
C GLY A 184 17.48 20.70 26.70
N GLU A 185 16.83 21.85 26.46
CA GLU A 185 15.72 22.37 27.26
C GLU A 185 14.37 22.08 26.57
N PRO A 186 13.34 21.61 27.30
CA PRO A 186 12.00 21.41 26.73
C PRO A 186 11.39 22.72 26.26
N LEU A 187 10.95 22.76 25.00
CA LEU A 187 10.18 23.87 24.44
C LEU A 187 8.69 23.54 24.45
N LEU A 188 8.34 22.39 23.86
CA LEU A 188 6.96 21.89 23.78
C LEU A 188 6.92 20.45 24.28
N VAL A 189 5.77 20.04 24.79
CA VAL A 189 5.43 18.62 24.99
C VAL A 189 4.27 18.30 24.05
N LEU A 190 4.40 17.21 23.30
CA LEU A 190 3.33 16.67 22.46
C LEU A 190 2.52 15.69 23.29
N GLY A 191 1.22 15.89 23.36
CA GLY A 191 0.28 15.02 24.08
C GLY A 191 -0.42 14.02 23.16
N ASP A 192 -1.76 13.97 23.27
CA ASP A 192 -2.62 13.13 22.44
C ASP A 192 -2.46 13.45 20.95
N ARG A 193 -2.30 12.40 20.16
CA ARG A 193 -2.05 12.44 18.73
C ARG A 193 -2.96 11.46 18.02
N ASN A 194 -3.51 11.88 16.89
CA ASN A 194 -4.30 11.02 16.02
C ASN A 194 -4.22 11.52 14.57
N ALA A 195 -4.49 10.62 13.64
CA ALA A 195 -4.58 10.93 12.23
C ALA A 195 -5.84 10.33 11.62
N SER A 196 -6.38 10.99 10.60
CA SER A 196 -7.52 10.47 9.83
C SER A 196 -7.41 10.88 8.37
N TRP A 197 -7.86 10.00 7.48
CA TRP A 197 -8.07 10.34 6.09
C TRP A 197 -9.32 11.20 5.94
N GLY A 198 -9.26 12.19 5.03
CA GLY A 198 -10.45 12.80 4.46
C GLY A 198 -10.96 12.00 3.26
N GLU A 199 -11.98 12.53 2.59
CA GLU A 199 -12.45 11.96 1.31
C GLU A 199 -11.38 12.17 0.24
N ALA A 200 -10.82 11.07 -0.27
CA ALA A 200 -9.87 11.08 -1.36
C ALA A 200 -10.59 11.33 -2.70
N THR A 201 -9.92 12.08 -3.58
CA THR A 201 -10.30 12.28 -4.98
C THR A 201 -9.14 11.91 -5.89
N ASP A 202 -9.37 11.93 -7.19
CA ASP A 202 -8.35 11.80 -8.24
C ASP A 202 -7.22 12.84 -8.11
N GLU A 203 -7.52 14.04 -7.60
CA GLU A 203 -6.51 15.09 -7.42
C GLU A 203 -5.84 15.05 -6.04
N THR A 204 -6.57 14.74 -4.97
CA THR A 204 -6.06 14.91 -3.60
C THR A 204 -6.55 13.85 -2.64
N THR A 205 -5.65 13.31 -1.83
CA THR A 205 -5.95 12.50 -0.65
C THR A 205 -5.69 13.32 0.61
N PRO A 206 -6.73 13.86 1.28
CA PRO A 206 -6.52 14.67 2.49
C PRO A 206 -6.08 13.80 3.67
N LEU A 207 -5.06 14.25 4.40
CA LEU A 207 -4.60 13.68 5.66
C LEU A 207 -4.73 14.72 6.75
N ARG A 208 -5.60 14.48 7.74
CA ARG A 208 -5.73 15.32 8.93
C ARG A 208 -4.95 14.72 10.08
N LEU A 209 -3.98 15.45 10.61
CA LEU A 209 -3.29 15.14 11.85
C LEU A 209 -3.76 16.10 12.96
N ASN A 210 -4.04 15.56 14.14
CA ASN A 210 -4.27 16.35 15.34
C ASN A 210 -3.19 16.00 16.37
N VAL A 211 -2.61 17.04 16.99
CA VAL A 211 -1.57 16.91 18.01
C VAL A 211 -1.85 17.93 19.11
N ASP A 212 -1.96 17.49 20.35
CA ASP A 212 -2.00 18.41 21.49
C ASP A 212 -0.60 18.92 21.78
N LEU A 213 -0.47 20.23 21.92
CA LEU A 213 0.79 20.93 22.20
C LEU A 213 0.71 21.63 23.55
N ASP A 214 1.65 21.32 24.44
CA ASP A 214 1.83 21.99 25.72
C ASP A 214 3.10 22.85 25.71
N ASN A 215 3.00 24.12 26.13
CA ASN A 215 4.17 24.97 26.30
C ASN A 215 4.88 24.64 27.63
N ALA A 216 5.99 23.89 27.51
CA ALA A 216 6.85 23.53 28.63
C ALA A 216 7.90 24.61 28.97
N HIS A 217 7.97 25.66 28.15
CA HIS A 217 8.90 26.76 28.31
C HIS A 217 8.36 27.85 29.26
N ASP A 218 9.25 28.67 29.84
CA ASP A 218 8.89 29.73 30.80
C ASP A 218 8.45 31.05 30.15
N GLN A 219 8.38 31.07 28.82
CA GLN A 219 8.00 32.22 27.98
C GLN A 219 6.98 31.77 26.94
N PRO A 220 6.14 32.71 26.42
CA PRO A 220 5.18 32.39 25.37
C PRO A 220 5.85 31.80 24.12
N VAL A 221 5.19 30.81 23.51
CA VAL A 221 5.60 30.19 22.25
C VAL A 221 4.53 30.47 21.21
N THR A 222 4.90 31.20 20.15
CA THR A 222 4.04 31.47 19.00
C THR A 222 4.54 30.70 17.79
N LEU A 223 3.67 29.90 17.20
CA LEU A 223 3.85 29.30 15.88
C LEU A 223 2.95 30.04 14.90
N SER A 224 3.50 30.55 13.80
CA SER A 224 2.74 31.25 12.75
C SER A 224 2.15 30.29 11.70
N GLY A 225 2.36 28.99 11.87
CA GLY A 225 1.99 27.95 10.92
C GLY A 225 2.85 26.69 11.10
N ILE A 226 2.52 25.67 10.31
CA ILE A 226 3.22 24.39 10.29
C ILE A 226 3.59 24.05 8.87
N GLU A 227 4.85 23.69 8.64
CA GLU A 227 5.24 23.06 7.39
C GLU A 227 5.20 21.53 7.55
N TYR A 228 4.58 20.85 6.58
CA TYR A 228 4.49 19.40 6.55
C TYR A 228 5.21 18.82 5.34
N VAL A 229 5.75 17.63 5.51
CA VAL A 229 6.26 16.78 4.42
C VAL A 229 5.84 15.34 4.70
N VAL A 230 5.15 14.73 3.74
CA VAL A 230 4.68 13.35 3.78
C VAL A 230 5.36 12.58 2.65
N THR A 231 6.00 11.47 3.00
CA THR A 231 6.70 10.61 2.04
C THR A 231 6.35 9.14 2.25
N MET A 232 6.40 8.35 1.18
CA MET A 232 6.30 6.91 1.24
C MET A 232 7.38 6.30 0.34
N ASN A 233 8.29 5.50 0.92
CA ASN A 233 9.48 5.00 0.22
C ASN A 233 10.35 6.06 -0.47
N ASN A 234 10.40 7.27 0.11
CA ASN A 234 11.07 8.46 -0.43
C ASN A 234 10.39 9.10 -1.66
N VAL A 235 9.19 8.66 -2.04
CA VAL A 235 8.30 9.44 -2.93
C VAL A 235 7.58 10.46 -2.06
N THR A 236 7.63 11.74 -2.44
CA THR A 236 6.87 12.79 -1.75
C THR A 236 5.42 12.70 -2.18
N LEU A 237 4.54 12.43 -1.21
CA LEU A 237 3.09 12.40 -1.43
C LEU A 237 2.49 13.78 -1.25
N GLY A 238 3.09 14.64 -0.43
CA GLY A 238 2.66 16.02 -0.26
C GLY A 238 3.61 16.81 0.61
N GLU A 239 3.79 18.07 0.26
CA GLU A 239 4.54 19.06 1.04
C GLU A 239 3.83 20.42 0.99
N GLY A 240 3.83 21.15 2.10
CA GLY A 240 3.10 22.40 2.18
C GLY A 240 3.19 23.08 3.54
N THR A 241 2.46 24.18 3.68
CA THR A 241 2.41 24.98 4.91
C THR A 241 0.98 25.31 5.29
N THR A 242 0.65 25.20 6.57
CA THR A 242 -0.58 25.76 7.15
C THR A 242 -0.33 27.19 7.61
N THR A 243 -1.40 27.99 7.67
CA THR A 243 -1.35 29.39 8.13
C THR A 243 -2.00 29.60 9.50
N ASP A 244 -2.55 28.54 10.08
CA ASP A 244 -3.15 28.60 11.41
C ASP A 244 -2.04 28.82 12.44
N SER A 245 -2.15 29.93 13.16
CA SER A 245 -1.24 30.29 14.23
C SER A 245 -1.67 29.65 15.54
N VAL A 246 -0.69 29.26 16.35
CA VAL A 246 -0.87 28.74 17.71
C VAL A 246 -0.08 29.63 18.65
N ASP A 247 -0.72 30.15 19.68
CA ASP A 247 -0.14 31.06 20.67
C ASP A 247 -0.30 30.44 22.05
N LEU A 248 0.79 29.94 22.62
CA LEU A 248 0.78 29.25 23.90
C LEU A 248 1.51 30.07 24.98
N GLU A 249 0.78 30.52 25.99
CA GLU A 249 1.37 31.06 27.23
C GLU A 249 2.12 29.96 28.02
N PRO A 250 3.00 30.31 28.98
CA PRO A 250 3.71 29.31 29.78
C PRO A 250 2.74 28.35 30.50
N GLY A 251 2.87 27.05 30.22
CA GLY A 251 2.00 25.99 30.74
C GLY A 251 0.61 25.90 30.10
N GLU A 252 0.36 26.63 29.02
CA GLU A 252 -0.86 26.50 28.21
C GLU A 252 -0.77 25.30 27.26
N SER A 253 -1.94 24.74 26.94
CA SER A 253 -2.12 23.62 26.03
C SER A 253 -3.09 24.00 24.93
N GLU A 254 -2.77 23.70 23.66
CA GLU A 254 -3.65 23.91 22.52
C GLU A 254 -3.56 22.74 21.53
N ALA A 255 -4.70 22.36 20.94
CA ALA A 255 -4.74 21.35 19.91
C ALA A 255 -4.35 21.95 18.55
N LEU A 256 -3.29 21.43 17.95
CA LEU A 256 -2.87 21.75 16.60
C LEU A 256 -3.50 20.77 15.61
N THR A 257 -4.23 21.28 14.62
CA THR A 257 -4.70 20.52 13.47
C THR A 257 -3.86 20.85 12.24
N VAL A 258 -3.34 19.83 11.56
CA VAL A 258 -2.61 19.94 10.31
C VAL A 258 -3.38 19.17 9.23
N ASP A 259 -3.96 19.91 8.28
CA ASP A 259 -4.60 19.37 7.09
C ASP A 259 -3.58 19.31 5.95
N ALA A 260 -2.98 18.14 5.74
CA ALA A 260 -2.06 17.89 4.63
C ALA A 260 -2.84 17.45 3.39
N ALA A 261 -2.62 18.14 2.27
CA ALA A 261 -3.07 17.70 0.96
C ALA A 261 -1.99 16.81 0.34
N LEU A 262 -2.32 15.54 0.09
CA LEU A 262 -1.45 14.62 -0.64
C LEU A 262 -1.89 14.54 -2.10
N GLU A 263 -0.96 14.60 -3.03
CA GLU A 263 -1.19 14.42 -4.46
C GLU A 263 -1.53 12.95 -4.74
N THR A 264 -2.75 12.68 -5.20
CA THR A 264 -3.21 11.29 -5.41
C THR A 264 -2.40 10.58 -6.51
N ASP A 265 -1.99 11.29 -7.55
CA ASP A 265 -1.15 10.73 -8.61
C ASP A 265 0.23 10.26 -8.09
N ALA A 266 0.73 10.84 -6.99
CA ALA A 266 2.00 10.42 -6.39
C ALA A 266 1.96 8.98 -5.85
N PHE A 267 0.78 8.39 -5.64
CA PHE A 267 0.65 6.98 -5.27
C PHE A 267 1.00 6.04 -6.44
N ALA A 268 0.83 6.47 -7.70
CA ALA A 268 1.31 5.70 -8.86
C ALA A 268 2.85 5.66 -8.91
N ASP A 269 3.52 6.76 -8.52
CA ASP A 269 4.99 6.83 -8.40
C ASP A 269 5.52 6.01 -7.20
N TRP A 270 4.77 5.97 -6.10
CA TRP A 270 5.09 5.15 -4.94
C TRP A 270 5.02 3.65 -5.25
N TRP A 271 4.00 3.22 -6.00
CA TRP A 271 3.70 1.82 -6.26
C TRP A 271 4.90 0.95 -6.68
N PRO A 272 5.68 1.31 -7.71
CA PRO A 272 6.78 0.45 -8.13
C PRO A 272 7.92 0.42 -7.10
N THR A 273 8.00 1.37 -6.17
CA THR A 273 8.92 1.29 -5.03
C THR A 273 8.43 0.31 -3.97
N HIS A 274 7.11 0.19 -3.78
CA HIS A 274 6.47 -0.77 -2.88
C HIS A 274 6.70 -2.20 -3.38
N VAL A 275 6.36 -2.45 -4.64
CA VAL A 275 6.52 -3.77 -5.28
C VAL A 275 7.96 -4.26 -5.27
N ARG A 276 8.94 -3.40 -5.61
CA ARG A 276 10.37 -3.78 -5.61
C ARG A 276 10.93 -4.04 -4.21
N ASN A 277 10.24 -3.58 -3.17
CA ASN A 277 10.58 -3.84 -1.78
C ASN A 277 9.68 -4.96 -1.22
N ASP A 278 9.30 -5.95 -2.04
CA ASP A 278 8.48 -7.10 -1.63
C ASP A 278 7.20 -6.66 -0.91
N GLU A 279 6.45 -5.75 -1.55
CA GLU A 279 5.21 -5.17 -1.03
C GLU A 279 5.36 -4.55 0.38
N THR A 280 6.56 -4.05 0.69
CA THR A 280 6.85 -3.32 1.93
C THR A 280 7.03 -1.84 1.65
N SER A 281 6.51 -0.99 2.55
CA SER A 281 6.65 0.45 2.44
C SER A 281 6.85 1.15 3.76
N ARG A 282 7.61 2.25 3.70
CA ARG A 282 7.87 3.14 4.83
C ARG A 282 7.24 4.49 4.59
N MET A 283 6.18 4.78 5.32
CA MET A 283 5.59 6.12 5.37
C MET A 283 6.32 6.96 6.41
N ARG A 284 6.53 8.24 6.11
CA ARG A 284 7.06 9.23 7.05
C ARG A 284 6.30 10.53 6.91
N VAL A 285 5.79 11.02 8.04
CA VAL A 285 5.22 12.36 8.17
C VAL A 285 6.17 13.18 9.04
N THR A 286 6.51 14.37 8.58
CA THR A 286 7.38 15.30 9.28
C THR A 286 6.73 16.65 9.38
N LEU A 287 6.71 17.22 10.58
CA LEU A 287 6.20 18.57 10.84
C LEU A 287 7.30 19.50 11.36
N TYR A 288 7.32 20.72 10.85
CA TYR A 288 8.19 21.79 11.30
C TYR A 288 7.34 23.00 11.71
N GLY A 289 7.67 23.60 12.85
CA GLY A 289 7.07 24.86 13.27
C GLY A 289 7.56 26.00 12.40
N LEU A 290 6.66 26.92 12.04
CA LEU A 290 7.00 28.17 11.39
C LEU A 290 6.86 29.31 12.41
N VAL A 291 7.75 30.28 12.34
CA VAL A 291 7.68 31.52 13.14
C VAL A 291 7.74 32.72 12.21
N GLU A 292 7.07 33.81 12.57
CA GLU A 292 7.19 35.05 11.83
C GLU A 292 8.47 35.80 12.22
N ARG A 293 9.29 36.16 11.22
CA ARG A 293 10.47 37.02 11.39
C ARG A 293 10.52 38.00 10.23
N ASP A 294 10.59 39.29 10.56
CA ASP A 294 10.62 40.38 9.58
C ASP A 294 9.46 40.36 8.57
N GLY A 295 8.30 39.82 8.97
CA GLY A 295 7.10 39.67 8.12
C GLY A 295 7.13 38.45 7.19
N GLU A 296 8.11 37.56 7.32
CA GLU A 296 8.21 36.30 6.59
C GLU A 296 8.07 35.10 7.54
N GLN A 297 7.40 34.04 7.09
CA GLN A 297 7.38 32.77 7.82
C GLN A 297 8.71 32.03 7.61
N VAL A 298 9.39 31.73 8.71
CA VAL A 298 10.67 31.04 8.71
C VAL A 298 10.54 29.75 9.49
N ARG A 299 11.00 28.65 8.89
CA ARG A 299 11.07 27.33 9.53
C ARG A 299 11.95 27.39 10.77
N MET A 300 11.45 26.90 11.89
CA MET A 300 12.27 26.68 13.07
C MET A 300 13.35 25.63 12.77
N PRO A 301 14.56 25.78 13.34
CA PRO A 301 15.64 24.81 13.15
C PRO A 301 15.38 23.47 13.87
N ILE A 302 14.25 23.34 14.56
CA ILE A 302 13.79 22.12 15.23
C ILE A 302 12.62 21.52 14.47
N ARG A 303 12.55 20.19 14.55
CA ARG A 303 11.42 19.44 14.06
C ARG A 303 10.43 19.26 15.20
N LEU A 304 9.16 19.58 14.96
CA LEU A 304 8.13 19.42 15.98
C LEU A 304 7.74 17.96 16.12
N TYR A 305 7.55 17.26 14.99
CA TYR A 305 7.08 15.88 15.00
C TYR A 305 7.68 15.08 13.84
N GLN A 306 7.97 13.81 14.08
CA GLN A 306 8.27 12.84 13.03
C GLN A 306 7.74 11.47 13.39
N GLN A 307 6.82 10.97 12.59
CA GLN A 307 6.38 9.59 12.67
C GLN A 307 6.90 8.79 11.49
N ARG A 308 7.18 7.51 11.75
CA ARG A 308 7.53 6.53 10.73
C ARG A 308 6.65 5.31 10.92
N LEU A 309 6.02 4.88 9.84
CA LEU A 309 5.31 3.63 9.77
C LEU A 309 6.01 2.74 8.74
N GLU A 310 6.18 1.47 9.06
CA GLU A 310 6.48 0.42 8.09
C GLU A 310 5.24 -0.47 7.99
N PHE A 311 4.79 -0.73 6.76
CA PHE A 311 3.67 -1.61 6.48
C PHE A 311 3.99 -2.53 5.30
N GLU A 312 3.34 -3.68 5.28
CA GLU A 312 3.44 -4.71 4.26
C GLU A 312 2.05 -5.00 3.72
N THR A 313 1.95 -5.26 2.41
CA THR A 313 0.74 -5.80 1.80
C THR A 313 1.02 -7.15 1.17
N ASP A 314 -0.06 -7.87 0.89
CA ASP A 314 -0.03 -9.13 0.15
C ASP A 314 -1.20 -9.07 -0.82
N LEU A 315 -1.02 -8.33 -1.93
CA LEU A 315 -2.11 -8.10 -2.87
C LEU A 315 -2.43 -9.36 -3.67
N LEU A 316 -1.42 -10.19 -3.96
CA LEU A 316 -1.57 -11.34 -4.87
C LEU A 316 -1.74 -12.69 -4.16
N GLY A 317 -1.46 -12.78 -2.85
CA GLY A 317 -1.72 -13.95 -1.99
C GLY A 317 -0.57 -14.94 -1.85
#